data_AF-A7S4S4-F1
#
_entry.id   AF-A7S4S4-F1
#
_cell.length_a   1.000
_cell.length_b   1.000
_cell.length_c   1.000
_cell.angle_alpha   90.00
_cell.angle_beta   90.00
_cell.angle_gamma   90.00
#
_symmetry.space_group_name_H-M   'P 1'
#
loop_
_entity.id
_entity.type
_entity.pdbx_description
1 polymer ?
#
loop_
_entity_poly.entity_id
_entity_poly.type
_entity_poly.pdbx_seq_one_letter_code
_entity_poly.pdbx_strand_id
1 'polypeptide(L)'
;MPAKSKDHPSRNPELAPGISRYSRSAIYKKRALYKRKKTGVKKVVQDEPRTKTKDIGGDKNGGKRVVPVQRESRYYPTEDVRRRLANRKKPGMAKLRSSITPGTVLILLAGAHRGKRVVFLKQLNSGLLLVTGPFKINGVPLRRIPQSYVIATSTHIDVSDVKLPEHAFADESYFKGEPKKKKRSEDMFEEAAEEKKPSEQRIADQKAVDDQILPKISAVPNMKKYLSSLFSLRKGQFPHDMVF
;
A
#
# COMPACT_ATOMS: atom_id res chain seq x y z
N MET A 1 -35.56 -14.19 -5.31
CA MET A 1 -34.46 -13.73 -4.43
C MET A 1 -34.67 -12.25 -4.16
N PRO A 2 -34.96 -11.79 -2.93
CA PRO A 2 -35.09 -10.37 -2.66
C PRO A 2 -33.75 -9.69 -2.96
N ALA A 3 -33.78 -8.65 -3.80
CA ALA A 3 -32.59 -7.89 -4.16
C ALA A 3 -31.88 -7.41 -2.89
N LYS A 4 -30.58 -7.69 -2.75
CA LYS A 4 -29.75 -7.15 -1.67
C LYS A 4 -29.90 -5.62 -1.69
N SER A 5 -30.57 -5.06 -0.69
CA SER A 5 -30.71 -3.61 -0.57
C SER A 5 -29.32 -2.98 -0.48
N LYS A 6 -28.99 -2.03 -1.36
CA LYS A 6 -27.76 -1.24 -1.24
C LYS A 6 -27.72 -0.58 0.14
N ASP A 7 -26.62 -0.73 0.86
CA ASP A 7 -26.42 -0.07 2.14
C ASP A 7 -26.57 1.45 1.97
N HIS A 8 -27.41 2.07 2.80
CA HIS A 8 -27.61 3.52 2.75
C HIS A 8 -26.40 4.26 3.35
N PRO A 9 -25.91 5.35 2.72
CA PRO A 9 -24.86 6.18 3.31
C PRO A 9 -25.33 6.84 4.61
N SER A 10 -24.38 7.33 5.42
CA SER A 10 -24.71 8.02 6.67
C SER A 10 -25.62 9.22 6.40
N ARG A 11 -26.80 9.25 7.03
CA ARG A 11 -27.76 10.38 6.97
C ARG A 11 -27.36 11.57 7.85
N ASN A 12 -26.22 11.47 8.54
CA ASN A 12 -25.66 12.51 9.42
C ASN A 12 -24.20 12.79 9.01
N PRO A 13 -23.92 13.86 8.25
CA PRO A 13 -22.56 14.26 7.92
C PRO A 13 -21.83 14.78 9.16
N GLU A 14 -20.49 14.71 9.16
CA GLU A 14 -19.65 15.26 10.22
C GLU A 14 -19.39 16.75 10.00
N LEU A 15 -19.37 17.54 11.08
CA LEU A 15 -18.87 18.92 11.08
C LEU A 15 -17.36 18.96 11.30
N ALA A 16 -16.89 18.09 12.19
CA ALA A 16 -15.49 17.84 12.49
C ALA A 16 -15.34 16.34 12.83
N PRO A 17 -14.13 15.77 12.80
CA PRO A 17 -13.92 14.35 13.08
C PRO A 17 -14.54 13.95 14.43
N GLY A 18 -15.51 13.04 14.40
CA GLY A 18 -16.22 12.57 15.60
C GLY A 18 -17.38 13.45 16.08
N ILE A 19 -17.65 14.59 15.44
CA ILE A 19 -18.77 15.49 15.76
C ILE A 19 -19.73 15.52 14.58
N SER A 20 -20.92 14.95 14.76
CA SER A 20 -21.95 14.94 13.74
C SER A 20 -22.73 16.26 13.67
N ARG A 21 -23.21 16.61 12.47
CA ARG A 21 -23.98 17.85 12.22
C ARG A 21 -25.33 17.90 12.91
N TYR A 22 -26.05 16.77 12.94
CA TYR A 22 -27.38 16.68 13.53
C TYR A 22 -27.35 16.03 14.91
N SER A 23 -28.21 16.52 15.81
CA SER A 23 -28.43 15.94 17.14
C SER A 23 -29.14 14.59 17.09
N ARG A 24 -29.15 13.89 18.24
CA ARG A 24 -29.77 12.56 18.39
C ARG A 24 -31.27 12.55 18.07
N SER A 25 -32.01 13.59 18.47
CA SER A 25 -33.46 13.70 18.22
C SER A 25 -33.77 13.97 16.75
N ALA A 26 -32.99 14.86 16.11
CA ALA A 26 -33.12 15.15 14.68
C ALA A 26 -32.85 13.90 13.83
N ILE A 27 -31.78 13.15 14.13
CA ILE A 27 -31.45 11.94 13.37
C ILE A 27 -32.46 10.80 13.60
N TYR A 28 -33.06 10.71 14.80
CA TYR A 28 -34.12 9.74 15.11
C TYR A 28 -35.34 9.94 14.20
N LYS A 29 -35.80 11.20 14.07
CA LYS A 29 -36.89 11.58 13.15
C LYS A 29 -36.51 11.32 11.70
N LYS A 30 -35.30 11.72 11.27
CA LYS A 30 -34.81 11.56 9.89
C LYS A 30 -34.59 10.09 9.47
N ARG A 31 -34.31 9.20 10.42
CA ARG A 31 -34.24 7.74 10.19
C ARG A 31 -35.60 7.04 10.29
N ALA A 32 -36.65 7.78 10.62
CA ALA A 32 -38.00 7.27 10.84
C ALA A 32 -38.03 6.07 11.81
N LEU A 33 -37.17 6.09 12.83
CA LEU A 33 -37.03 4.97 13.76
C LEU A 33 -38.32 4.72 14.55
N TYR A 34 -39.13 5.75 14.76
CA TYR A 34 -40.45 5.66 15.37
C TYR A 34 -41.42 4.74 14.58
N LYS A 35 -41.23 4.59 13.26
CA LYS A 35 -42.02 3.65 12.42
C LYS A 35 -41.38 2.26 12.33
N ARG A 36 -40.07 2.15 12.59
CA ARG A 36 -39.29 0.91 12.44
C ARG A 36 -39.20 0.17 13.78
N LYS A 37 -40.26 -0.56 14.14
CA LYS A 37 -40.23 -1.48 15.28
C LYS A 37 -39.41 -2.73 14.91
N LYS A 38 -38.36 -3.02 15.67
CA LYS A 38 -37.61 -4.28 15.52
C LYS A 38 -38.31 -5.37 16.32
N THR A 39 -38.92 -6.34 15.66
CA THR A 39 -39.37 -7.59 16.27
C THR A 39 -38.16 -8.52 16.39
N GLY A 40 -37.78 -8.83 17.64
CA GLY A 40 -36.55 -9.58 17.93
C GLY A 40 -36.77 -11.08 17.82
N VAL A 41 -36.48 -11.67 16.66
CA VAL A 41 -36.18 -13.11 16.60
C VAL A 41 -34.73 -13.27 17.04
N LYS A 42 -34.50 -13.92 18.21
CA LYS A 42 -33.14 -14.23 18.66
C LYS A 42 -32.48 -15.11 17.60
N LYS A 43 -31.33 -14.68 17.09
CA LYS A 43 -30.51 -15.47 16.17
C LYS A 43 -30.07 -16.74 16.93
N VAL A 44 -30.59 -17.90 16.53
CA VAL A 44 -30.13 -19.19 17.04
C VAL A 44 -28.67 -19.33 16.63
N VAL A 45 -27.78 -19.42 17.62
CA VAL A 45 -26.36 -19.68 17.38
C VAL A 45 -26.29 -21.13 16.89
N GLN A 46 -25.85 -21.33 15.65
CA GLN A 46 -25.54 -22.67 15.17
C GLN A 46 -24.22 -23.10 15.80
N ASP A 47 -24.27 -24.15 16.62
CA ASP A 47 -23.06 -24.77 17.17
C ASP A 47 -22.29 -25.47 16.04
N GLU A 48 -21.03 -25.11 15.85
CA GLU A 48 -20.16 -25.77 14.88
C GLU A 48 -19.81 -27.20 15.36
N PRO A 49 -19.84 -28.22 14.47
CA PRO A 49 -19.61 -29.61 14.86
C PRO A 49 -18.14 -29.84 15.25
N ARG A 50 -17.91 -30.36 16.46
CA ARG A 50 -16.56 -30.65 17.01
C ARG A 50 -15.91 -31.89 16.39
N THR A 51 -16.71 -32.77 15.81
CA THR A 51 -16.29 -34.06 15.25
C THR A 51 -16.74 -34.20 13.80
N LYS A 52 -15.93 -34.89 13.00
CA LYS A 52 -16.23 -35.25 11.61
C LYS A 52 -16.12 -36.75 11.42
N THR A 53 -17.10 -37.35 10.76
CA THR A 53 -17.05 -38.77 10.37
C THR A 53 -16.19 -38.90 9.13
N LYS A 54 -15.14 -39.71 9.21
CA LYS A 54 -14.27 -40.07 8.08
C LYS A 54 -14.57 -41.50 7.67
N ASP A 55 -14.75 -41.73 6.39
CA ASP A 55 -14.82 -43.08 5.84
C ASP A 55 -13.41 -43.69 5.82
N ILE A 56 -13.29 -44.96 6.23
CA ILE A 56 -12.02 -45.68 6.30
C ILE A 56 -12.13 -46.91 5.41
N GLY A 57 -11.19 -47.05 4.48
CA GLY A 57 -11.10 -48.18 3.56
C GLY A 57 -10.53 -49.45 4.22
N GLY A 58 -10.90 -50.60 3.65
CA GLY A 58 -10.41 -51.93 4.03
C GLY A 58 -11.55 -52.87 4.43
N ASP A 59 -11.59 -54.05 3.80
CA ASP A 59 -12.54 -55.10 4.14
C ASP A 59 -12.30 -55.53 5.59
N LYS A 60 -13.35 -55.46 6.42
CA LYS A 60 -13.37 -55.68 7.89
C LYS A 60 -13.03 -54.47 8.79
N ASN A 61 -12.87 -53.25 8.27
CA ASN A 61 -12.52 -52.07 9.08
C ASN A 61 -13.71 -51.17 9.52
N GLY A 62 -14.95 -51.64 9.34
CA GLY A 62 -16.16 -50.98 9.86
C GLY A 62 -16.59 -49.67 9.18
N GLY A 63 -15.92 -49.26 8.10
CA GLY A 63 -16.37 -48.23 7.15
C GLY A 63 -16.28 -46.77 7.62
N LYS A 64 -16.60 -46.43 8.87
CA LYS A 64 -16.66 -45.03 9.37
C LYS A 64 -15.99 -44.85 10.72
N ARG A 65 -15.23 -43.76 10.92
CA ARG A 65 -14.74 -43.32 12.23
C ARG A 65 -15.03 -41.85 12.49
N VAL A 66 -15.44 -41.55 13.72
CA VAL A 66 -15.62 -40.19 14.21
C VAL A 66 -14.25 -39.64 14.66
N VAL A 67 -13.81 -38.54 14.06
CA VAL A 67 -12.49 -37.92 14.32
C VAL A 67 -12.70 -36.45 14.71
N PRO A 68 -11.98 -35.90 15.71
CA PRO A 68 -12.04 -34.48 16.02
C PRO A 68 -11.58 -33.62 14.83
N VAL A 69 -12.20 -32.46 14.66
CA VAL A 69 -11.88 -31.53 13.56
C VAL A 69 -10.49 -30.92 13.74
N GLN A 70 -10.12 -30.54 14.97
CA GLN A 70 -8.77 -30.14 15.38
C GLN A 70 -8.22 -31.14 16.40
N ARG A 71 -6.99 -31.61 16.19
CA ARG A 71 -6.26 -32.43 17.18
C ARG A 71 -5.50 -31.52 18.13
N GLU A 72 -5.49 -31.85 19.41
CA GLU A 72 -4.72 -31.15 20.43
C GLU A 72 -3.21 -31.40 20.26
N SER A 73 -2.39 -30.47 20.75
CA SER A 73 -0.94 -30.62 20.74
C SER A 73 -0.52 -31.71 21.73
N ARG A 74 0.45 -32.55 21.34
CA ARG A 74 1.02 -33.57 22.25
C ARG A 74 2.01 -32.99 23.25
N TYR A 75 2.51 -31.78 22.97
CA TYR A 75 3.48 -31.08 23.80
C TYR A 75 2.79 -29.94 24.54
N TYR A 76 3.07 -29.83 25.84
CA TYR A 76 2.64 -28.75 26.72
C TYR A 76 3.88 -28.00 27.22
N PRO A 77 3.92 -26.66 27.12
CA PRO A 77 5.02 -25.89 27.69
C PRO A 77 4.97 -25.92 29.22
N THR A 78 6.11 -25.82 29.89
CA THR A 78 6.20 -25.77 31.35
C THR A 78 5.64 -24.47 31.94
N GLU A 79 5.65 -23.38 31.15
CA GLU A 79 5.13 -22.07 31.54
C GLU A 79 4.22 -21.49 30.44
N ASP A 80 3.16 -20.80 30.85
CA ASP A 80 2.23 -20.14 29.94
C ASP A 80 2.71 -18.74 29.53
N VAL A 81 2.73 -18.47 28.22
CA VAL A 81 2.99 -17.13 27.70
C VAL A 81 1.71 -16.30 27.75
N ARG A 82 1.71 -15.22 28.54
CA ARG A 82 0.57 -14.30 28.64
C ARG A 82 0.18 -13.73 27.26
N ARG A 83 -1.11 -13.80 26.92
CA ARG A 83 -1.64 -13.21 25.69
C ARG A 83 -1.57 -11.68 25.75
N ARG A 84 -1.21 -11.07 24.61
CA ARG A 84 -1.20 -9.62 24.45
C ARG A 84 -2.63 -9.07 24.57
N LEU A 85 -2.76 -7.90 25.19
CA LEU A 85 -4.03 -7.18 25.27
C LEU A 85 -4.48 -6.69 23.89
N ALA A 86 -5.79 -6.67 23.66
CA ALA A 86 -6.36 -6.20 22.41
C ALA A 86 -6.09 -4.69 22.22
N ASN A 87 -5.33 -4.34 21.19
CA ASN A 87 -5.07 -2.95 20.82
C ASN A 87 -6.01 -2.52 19.69
N ARG A 88 -6.63 -1.34 19.82
CA ARG A 88 -7.51 -0.75 18.79
C ARG A 88 -6.76 0.12 17.78
N LYS A 89 -5.48 0.40 17.99
CA LYS A 89 -4.64 1.18 17.07
C LYS A 89 -4.35 0.35 15.82
N LYS A 90 -4.75 0.87 14.66
CA LYS A 90 -4.40 0.30 13.34
C LYS A 90 -3.50 1.31 12.61
N PRO A 91 -2.45 0.86 11.91
CA PRO A 91 -1.65 1.75 11.07
C PRO A 91 -2.54 2.29 9.94
N GLY A 92 -2.58 3.62 9.80
CA GLY A 92 -3.25 4.29 8.70
C GLY A 92 -2.29 4.61 7.55
N MET A 93 -2.84 5.03 6.41
CA MET A 93 -2.06 5.57 5.31
C MET A 93 -1.41 6.89 5.73
N ALA A 94 -0.15 7.12 5.33
CA ALA A 94 0.55 8.37 5.60
C ALA A 94 -0.14 9.56 4.92
N LYS A 95 -0.28 10.69 5.61
CA LYS A 95 -0.84 11.91 5.03
C LYS A 95 0.19 12.58 4.11
N LEU A 96 -0.21 12.83 2.86
CA LEU A 96 0.63 13.55 1.90
C LEU A 96 0.81 15.02 2.33
N ARG A 97 2.04 15.53 2.22
CA ARG A 97 2.34 16.96 2.42
C ARG A 97 1.65 17.79 1.33
N SER A 98 1.15 18.96 1.67
CA SER A 98 0.50 19.89 0.72
C SER A 98 1.42 20.32 -0.42
N SER A 99 2.73 20.40 -0.17
CA SER A 99 3.74 20.75 -1.18
C SER A 99 3.96 19.66 -2.23
N ILE A 100 3.42 18.45 -2.04
CA ILE A 100 3.61 17.32 -2.95
C ILE A 100 2.30 17.10 -3.70
N THR A 101 2.23 17.61 -4.92
CA THR A 101 1.11 17.40 -5.85
C THR A 101 1.59 16.60 -7.07
N PRO A 102 0.73 15.77 -7.70
CA PRO A 102 1.09 14.97 -8.88
C PRO A 102 1.79 15.82 -9.95
N GLY A 103 3.02 15.49 -10.33
CA GLY A 103 3.83 16.28 -11.26
C GLY A 103 4.88 17.20 -10.63
N THR A 104 4.87 17.34 -9.30
CA THR A 104 5.90 18.10 -8.58
C THR A 104 7.27 17.44 -8.74
N VAL A 105 8.30 18.23 -8.98
CA VAL A 105 9.67 17.74 -8.99
C VAL A 105 10.16 17.58 -7.54
N LEU A 106 10.80 16.46 -7.30
CA LEU A 106 11.24 15.97 -6.01
C LEU A 106 12.76 15.79 -6.05
N ILE A 107 13.46 16.27 -5.03
CA ILE A 107 14.89 15.99 -4.83
C ILE A 107 15.00 14.81 -3.86
N LEU A 108 15.67 13.75 -4.29
CA LEU A 108 15.90 12.57 -3.46
C LEU A 108 17.07 12.82 -2.51
N LEU A 109 16.88 12.55 -1.22
CA LEU A 109 17.93 12.74 -0.22
C LEU A 109 18.69 11.46 0.12
N ALA A 110 18.05 10.29 -0.02
CA ALA A 110 18.59 9.01 0.43
C ALA A 110 18.63 7.95 -0.68
N GLY A 111 19.54 6.99 -0.51
CA GLY A 111 19.73 5.83 -1.39
C GLY A 111 20.65 6.09 -2.59
N ALA A 112 20.64 5.14 -3.54
CA ALA A 112 21.52 5.17 -4.71
C ALA A 112 21.27 6.38 -5.65
N HIS A 113 20.09 6.98 -5.57
CA HIS A 113 19.69 8.11 -6.41
C HIS A 113 19.64 9.45 -5.66
N ARG A 114 20.36 9.56 -4.54
CA ARG A 114 20.49 10.82 -3.79
C ARG A 114 20.97 11.97 -4.67
N GLY A 115 20.45 13.17 -4.42
CA GLY A 115 20.68 14.38 -5.21
C GLY A 115 19.93 14.42 -6.55
N LYS A 116 19.40 13.31 -7.06
CA LYS A 116 18.68 13.34 -8.34
C LYS A 116 17.32 14.02 -8.19
N ARG A 117 16.92 14.73 -9.25
CA ARG A 117 15.62 15.40 -9.38
C ARG A 117 14.66 14.54 -10.17
N VAL A 118 13.47 14.33 -9.63
CA VAL A 118 12.58 13.24 -10.06
C VAL A 118 11.12 13.69 -10.03
N VAL A 119 10.27 13.19 -10.91
CA VAL A 119 8.86 13.63 -11.00
C VAL A 119 7.98 12.74 -10.12
N PHE A 120 7.15 13.36 -9.29
CA PHE A 120 6.13 12.67 -8.50
C PHE A 120 4.94 12.28 -9.37
N LEU A 121 4.45 11.04 -9.24
CA LEU A 121 3.28 10.56 -10.00
C LEU A 121 2.04 10.45 -9.11
N LYS A 122 2.08 9.56 -8.12
CA LYS A 122 0.97 9.32 -7.18
C LYS A 122 1.45 8.79 -5.84
N GLN A 123 0.61 8.90 -4.81
CA GLN A 123 0.80 8.18 -3.57
C GLN A 123 0.26 6.74 -3.71
N LEU A 124 1.02 5.75 -3.27
CA LEU A 124 0.61 4.35 -3.24
C LEU A 124 -0.25 4.05 -2.00
N ASN A 125 -1.00 2.95 -2.01
CA ASN A 125 -1.79 2.48 -0.85
C ASN A 125 -0.94 2.28 0.41
N SER A 126 0.34 1.93 0.24
CA SER A 126 1.34 1.83 1.31
C SER A 126 1.68 3.17 1.99
N GLY A 127 1.24 4.30 1.44
CA GLY A 127 1.62 5.65 1.86
C GLY A 127 2.93 6.17 1.26
N LEU A 128 3.70 5.33 0.54
CA LEU A 128 4.92 5.73 -0.17
C LEU A 128 4.61 6.45 -1.48
N LEU A 129 5.54 7.28 -1.94
CA LEU A 129 5.45 8.02 -3.18
C LEU A 129 5.90 7.16 -4.35
N LEU A 130 5.09 7.08 -5.41
CA LEU A 130 5.53 6.60 -6.71
C LEU A 130 6.17 7.76 -7.48
N VAL A 131 7.41 7.55 -7.87
CA VAL A 131 8.28 8.58 -8.42
C VAL A 131 8.96 8.01 -9.68
N THR A 132 9.10 8.83 -10.72
CA THR A 132 9.82 8.47 -11.95
C THR A 132 10.77 9.58 -12.35
N GLY A 133 12.02 9.23 -12.60
CA GLY A 133 12.97 10.15 -13.23
C GLY A 133 13.19 9.63 -14.61
N PRO A 134 12.57 10.24 -15.65
CA PRO A 134 12.48 9.63 -16.96
C PRO A 134 13.80 8.95 -17.31
N PHE A 135 13.78 7.63 -17.46
CA PHE A 135 14.97 6.80 -17.25
C PHE A 135 16.08 7.20 -18.22
N LYS A 136 15.68 7.64 -19.42
CA LYS A 136 16.55 8.20 -20.47
C LYS A 136 17.30 9.49 -20.06
N ILE A 137 16.80 10.26 -19.09
CA ILE A 137 17.38 11.56 -18.66
C ILE A 137 18.33 11.38 -17.47
N ASN A 138 17.88 10.74 -16.40
CA ASN A 138 18.62 10.69 -15.13
C ASN A 138 18.82 9.27 -14.58
N GLY A 139 18.36 8.23 -15.27
CA GLY A 139 18.55 6.83 -14.89
C GLY A 139 17.84 6.43 -13.60
N VAL A 140 16.74 7.10 -13.21
CA VAL A 140 15.94 6.72 -12.03
C VAL A 140 14.66 6.02 -12.49
N PRO A 141 14.56 4.68 -12.38
CA PRO A 141 13.36 3.98 -12.81
C PRO A 141 12.16 4.34 -11.91
N LEU A 142 10.98 3.89 -12.30
CA LEU A 142 9.78 3.87 -11.47
C LEU A 142 10.11 3.24 -10.12
N ARG A 143 10.06 4.05 -9.08
CA ARG A 143 10.52 3.67 -7.75
C ARG A 143 9.61 4.21 -6.67
N ARG A 144 9.44 3.42 -5.62
CA ARG A 144 8.74 3.81 -4.41
C ARG A 144 9.70 4.46 -3.41
N ILE A 145 9.34 5.63 -2.90
CA ILE A 145 10.20 6.44 -2.04
C ILE A 145 9.38 6.98 -0.87
N PRO A 146 9.89 6.93 0.37
CA PRO A 146 9.21 7.54 1.51
C PRO A 146 9.29 9.06 1.42
N GLN A 147 8.18 9.71 1.77
CA GLN A 147 8.02 11.16 1.74
C GLN A 147 9.02 11.91 2.62
N SER A 148 9.56 11.28 3.67
CA SER A 148 10.55 11.88 4.58
C SER A 148 11.91 12.12 3.94
N TYR A 149 12.28 11.35 2.91
CA TYR A 149 13.60 11.47 2.25
C TYR A 149 13.53 12.29 0.95
N VAL A 150 12.59 13.22 0.89
CA VAL A 150 12.33 14.02 -0.30
C VAL A 150 12.14 15.48 0.05
N ILE A 151 12.78 16.35 -0.72
CA ILE A 151 12.46 17.79 -0.78
C ILE A 151 11.52 17.99 -1.97
N ALA A 152 10.35 18.58 -1.71
CA ALA A 152 9.45 19.02 -2.77
C ALA A 152 9.89 20.40 -3.23
N THR A 153 10.10 20.57 -4.54
CA THR A 153 10.39 21.87 -5.12
C THR A 153 9.11 22.55 -5.59
N SER A 154 9.18 23.85 -5.83
CA SER A 154 8.14 24.69 -6.43
C SER A 154 7.88 24.37 -7.91
N THR A 155 8.83 23.72 -8.59
CA THR A 155 8.70 23.37 -10.01
C THR A 155 7.72 22.22 -10.22
N HIS A 156 6.79 22.41 -11.15
CA HIS A 156 5.70 21.47 -11.42
C HIS A 156 5.61 21.17 -12.92
N ILE A 157 5.36 19.91 -13.26
CA ILE A 157 5.07 19.43 -14.62
C ILE A 157 3.64 18.91 -14.62
N ASP A 158 2.84 19.23 -15.64
CA ASP A 158 1.47 18.75 -15.67
C ASP A 158 1.39 17.26 -16.03
N VAL A 159 0.96 16.43 -15.08
CA VAL A 159 0.90 14.96 -15.20
C VAL A 159 -0.55 14.45 -15.22
N SER A 160 -1.56 15.33 -15.34
CA SER A 160 -2.99 14.96 -15.34
C SER A 160 -3.35 13.83 -16.32
N ASP A 161 -2.81 13.88 -17.53
CA ASP A 161 -3.19 12.97 -18.62
C ASP A 161 -2.39 11.67 -18.64
N VAL A 162 -1.43 11.52 -17.73
CA VAL A 162 -0.53 10.34 -17.74
C VAL A 162 -1.28 9.14 -17.21
N LYS A 163 -1.48 8.15 -18.07
CA LYS A 163 -2.17 6.91 -17.74
C LYS A 163 -1.19 5.96 -17.07
N LEU A 164 -1.40 5.75 -15.77
CA LEU A 164 -0.64 4.78 -14.99
C LEU A 164 -1.39 3.43 -15.02
N PRO A 165 -0.74 2.30 -15.37
CA PRO A 165 -1.36 0.98 -15.26
C PRO A 165 -1.78 0.72 -13.80
N GLU A 166 -3.09 0.74 -13.54
CA GLU A 166 -3.65 0.68 -12.19
C GLU A 166 -3.35 -0.65 -11.51
N HIS A 167 -3.47 -1.76 -12.24
CA HIS A 167 -3.25 -3.11 -11.73
C HIS A 167 -1.79 -3.36 -11.28
N ALA A 168 -0.81 -2.78 -11.96
CA ALA A 168 0.61 -2.96 -11.63
C ALA A 168 1.04 -2.15 -10.39
N PHE A 169 0.40 -1.01 -10.14
CA PHE A 169 0.82 -0.08 -9.08
C PHE A 169 -0.14 0.00 -7.89
N ALA A 170 -1.23 -0.77 -7.90
CA ALA A 170 -2.10 -0.97 -6.74
C ALA A 170 -1.51 -2.00 -5.76
N ASP A 171 -0.84 -3.01 -6.29
CA ASP A 171 -0.29 -4.12 -5.51
C ASP A 171 1.16 -3.88 -5.11
N GLU A 172 1.43 -3.91 -3.80
CA GLU A 172 2.78 -3.75 -3.24
C GLU A 172 3.78 -4.80 -3.73
N SER A 173 3.28 -5.91 -4.29
CA SER A 173 4.05 -7.01 -4.86
C SER A 173 4.94 -6.56 -6.02
N TYR A 174 4.46 -5.64 -6.86
CA TYR A 174 5.19 -5.23 -8.07
C TYR A 174 6.59 -4.66 -7.76
N PHE A 175 6.73 -3.93 -6.65
CA PHE A 175 8.00 -3.33 -6.24
C PHE A 175 8.75 -4.13 -5.17
N LYS A 176 8.17 -5.24 -4.69
CA LYS A 176 8.79 -6.06 -3.65
C LYS A 176 9.95 -6.84 -4.28
N GLY A 177 11.10 -6.86 -3.59
CA GLY A 177 12.19 -7.73 -3.97
C GLY A 177 11.86 -9.18 -3.66
N GLU A 178 12.34 -10.11 -4.49
CA GLU A 178 12.22 -11.54 -4.20
C GLU A 178 12.98 -11.88 -2.91
N PRO A 179 12.38 -12.70 -2.02
CA PRO A 179 13.05 -13.11 -0.80
C PRO A 179 14.23 -14.03 -1.14
N LYS A 180 15.41 -13.73 -0.60
CA LYS A 180 16.55 -14.65 -0.67
C LYS A 180 16.17 -15.97 0.02
N LYS A 181 16.33 -17.09 -0.67
CA LYS A 181 16.18 -18.43 -0.05
C LYS A 181 17.29 -18.60 0.99
N LYS A 182 16.93 -18.99 2.22
CA LYS A 182 17.93 -19.31 3.26
C LYS A 182 18.64 -20.62 2.87
N LYS A 183 19.94 -20.57 2.59
CA LYS A 183 20.79 -21.75 2.42
C LYS A 183 21.27 -22.27 3.79
N ARG A 184 21.63 -23.56 3.89
CA ARG A 184 22.28 -24.13 5.08
C ARG A 184 23.71 -23.57 5.21
N SER A 185 24.28 -23.62 6.41
CA SER A 185 25.47 -22.87 6.84
C SER A 185 26.72 -23.02 5.97
N GLU A 186 26.89 -24.16 5.29
CA GLU A 186 28.09 -24.44 4.49
C GLU A 186 28.10 -23.75 3.11
N ASP A 187 26.94 -23.49 2.50
CA ASP A 187 26.82 -22.86 1.17
C ASP A 187 26.71 -21.31 1.23
N MET A 188 27.04 -20.72 2.37
CA MET A 188 26.74 -19.31 2.66
C MET A 188 27.71 -18.32 1.99
N PHE A 189 28.87 -18.80 1.53
CA PHE A 189 29.90 -17.99 0.87
C PHE A 189 29.96 -18.17 -0.65
N GLU A 190 29.27 -19.17 -1.21
CA GLU A 190 29.12 -19.39 -2.66
C GLU A 190 27.90 -18.65 -3.23
N GLU A 191 27.69 -17.39 -2.83
CA GLU A 191 26.81 -16.51 -3.62
C GLU A 191 27.62 -16.04 -4.84
N ALA A 192 27.59 -16.85 -5.92
CA ALA A 192 27.75 -16.28 -7.25
C ALA A 192 26.77 -15.10 -7.34
N ALA A 193 27.29 -13.89 -7.51
CA ALA A 193 26.50 -12.68 -7.55
C ALA A 193 25.59 -12.73 -8.78
N GLU A 194 24.43 -13.37 -8.66
CA GLU A 194 23.40 -13.33 -9.68
C GLU A 194 23.04 -11.86 -9.88
N GLU A 195 23.48 -11.31 -11.01
CA GLU A 195 23.16 -9.95 -11.40
C GLU A 195 21.65 -9.80 -11.43
N LYS A 196 21.12 -8.91 -10.60
CA LYS A 196 19.69 -8.59 -10.57
C LYS A 196 19.29 -7.88 -11.86
N LYS A 197 18.92 -8.65 -12.88
CA LYS A 197 18.38 -8.12 -14.13
C LYS A 197 16.93 -7.68 -13.92
N PRO A 198 16.52 -6.51 -14.45
CA PRO A 198 15.13 -6.08 -14.40
C PRO A 198 14.27 -7.01 -15.28
N SER A 199 13.10 -7.40 -14.77
CA SER A 199 12.09 -8.14 -15.53
C SER A 199 11.65 -7.36 -16.77
N GLU A 200 11.37 -8.06 -17.87
CA GLU A 200 10.91 -7.45 -19.14
C GLU A 200 9.66 -6.57 -18.95
N GLN A 201 8.73 -6.99 -18.09
CA GLN A 201 7.54 -6.22 -17.73
C GLN A 201 7.88 -4.83 -17.18
N ARG A 202 8.84 -4.73 -16.24
CA ARG A 202 9.28 -3.44 -15.69
C ARG A 202 9.91 -2.53 -16.74
N ILE A 203 10.61 -3.10 -17.72
CA ILE A 203 11.20 -2.33 -18.81
C ILE A 203 10.09 -1.78 -19.72
N ALA A 204 9.09 -2.60 -20.05
CA ALA A 204 7.94 -2.19 -20.86
C ALA A 204 7.11 -1.10 -20.16
N ASP A 205 6.78 -1.28 -18.89
CA ASP A 205 6.03 -0.31 -18.09
C ASP A 205 6.78 1.02 -17.96
N GLN A 206 8.10 0.97 -17.75
CA GLN A 206 8.94 2.16 -17.70
C GLN A 206 8.90 2.94 -19.01
N LYS A 207 9.05 2.25 -20.16
CA LYS A 207 9.00 2.88 -21.48
C LYS A 207 7.63 3.52 -21.72
N ALA A 208 6.55 2.80 -21.41
CA ALA A 208 5.18 3.30 -21.60
C ALA A 208 4.89 4.57 -20.79
N VAL A 209 5.43 4.69 -19.56
CA VAL A 209 5.29 5.89 -18.73
C VAL A 209 6.22 7.01 -19.22
N ASP A 210 7.47 6.70 -19.55
CA ASP A 210 8.44 7.68 -20.01
C ASP A 210 8.02 8.33 -21.33
N ASP A 211 7.47 7.55 -22.27
CA ASP A 211 7.04 8.06 -23.58
C ASP A 211 5.89 9.07 -23.46
N GLN A 212 5.09 9.02 -22.39
CA GLN A 212 4.06 10.02 -22.08
C GLN A 212 4.63 11.28 -21.41
N ILE A 213 5.68 11.14 -20.59
CA ILE A 213 6.23 12.24 -19.77
C ILE A 213 7.30 13.03 -20.53
N LEU A 214 8.09 12.39 -21.39
CA LEU A 214 9.19 13.01 -22.14
C LEU A 214 8.75 14.18 -23.04
N PRO A 215 7.61 14.13 -23.76
CA PRO A 215 7.12 15.27 -24.52
C PRO A 215 6.80 16.47 -23.62
N LYS A 216 6.16 16.22 -22.47
CA LYS A 216 5.80 17.28 -21.50
C LYS A 216 7.03 17.95 -20.90
N ILE A 217 8.08 17.18 -20.61
CA ILE A 217 9.37 17.72 -20.16
C ILE A 217 10.07 18.51 -21.27
N SER A 218 9.94 18.06 -22.52
CA SER A 218 10.55 18.75 -23.66
C SER A 218 9.88 20.09 -23.96
N ALA A 219 8.59 20.21 -23.68
CA ALA A 219 7.84 21.44 -23.85
C ALA A 219 8.29 22.55 -22.89
N VAL A 220 8.77 22.20 -21.69
CA VAL A 220 9.28 23.17 -20.71
C VAL A 220 10.75 23.50 -20.99
N PRO A 221 11.10 24.78 -21.23
CA PRO A 221 12.48 25.18 -21.51
C PRO A 221 13.44 24.74 -20.40
N ASN A 222 14.60 24.19 -20.80
CA ASN A 222 15.68 23.73 -19.90
C ASN A 222 15.33 22.63 -18.88
N MET A 223 14.10 22.10 -18.88
CA MET A 223 13.68 21.10 -17.89
C MET A 223 14.47 19.78 -17.98
N LYS A 224 14.85 19.36 -19.20
CA LYS A 224 15.73 18.19 -19.40
C LYS A 224 17.07 18.34 -18.67
N LYS A 225 17.70 19.52 -18.75
CA LYS A 225 18.97 19.82 -18.08
C LYS A 225 18.80 19.91 -16.57
N TYR A 226 17.68 20.47 -16.12
CA TYR A 226 17.34 20.55 -14.70
C TYR A 226 17.21 19.15 -14.08
N LEU A 227 16.47 18.24 -14.73
CA LEU A 227 16.25 16.87 -14.26
C LEU A 227 17.49 15.97 -14.37
N SER A 228 18.37 16.20 -15.34
CA SER A 228 19.63 15.44 -15.46
C SER A 228 20.68 15.87 -14.42
N SER A 229 20.65 17.13 -13.99
CA SER A 229 21.61 17.64 -13.01
C SER A 229 21.30 17.15 -11.58
N LEU A 230 22.35 16.99 -10.79
CA LEU A 230 22.28 16.61 -9.37
C LEU A 230 22.13 17.86 -8.50
N PHE A 231 21.36 17.73 -7.41
CA PHE A 231 21.35 18.67 -6.32
C PHE A 231 22.51 18.38 -5.37
N SER A 232 23.30 19.40 -5.09
CA SER A 232 24.34 19.42 -4.06
C SER A 232 24.42 20.82 -3.47
N LEU A 233 24.84 20.90 -2.21
CA LEU A 233 25.13 22.17 -1.55
C LEU A 233 26.60 22.53 -1.80
N ARG A 234 26.85 23.77 -2.21
CA ARG A 234 28.20 24.32 -2.34
C ARG A 234 28.56 25.17 -1.11
N LYS A 235 29.81 25.61 -1.02
CA LYS A 235 30.23 26.55 0.03
C LYS A 235 29.41 27.84 -0.08
N GLY A 236 28.89 28.33 1.05
CA GLY A 236 28.06 29.54 1.13
C GLY A 236 26.59 29.33 0.77
N GLN A 237 26.15 28.10 0.51
CA GLN A 237 24.77 27.76 0.25
C GLN A 237 24.13 27.13 1.50
N PHE A 238 23.18 27.82 2.12
CA PHE A 238 22.52 27.37 3.35
C PHE A 238 21.07 26.97 3.09
N PRO A 239 20.63 25.74 3.47
CA PRO A 239 19.28 25.26 3.17
C PRO A 239 18.14 26.08 3.78
N HIS A 240 18.38 26.79 4.88
CA HIS A 240 17.35 27.61 5.54
C HIS A 240 17.06 28.92 4.76
N ASP A 241 18.01 29.39 3.96
CA ASP A 241 17.86 30.55 3.08
C ASP A 241 17.36 30.15 1.67
N MET A 242 17.40 28.86 1.35
CA MET A 242 16.97 28.35 0.05
C MET A 242 15.46 28.22 -0.03
N VAL A 243 14.91 28.69 -1.15
CA VAL A 243 13.54 28.37 -1.56
C VAL A 243 13.60 27.20 -2.53
N PHE A 244 12.91 26.11 -2.16
CA PHE A 244 12.81 24.91 -2.97
C PHE A 244 11.55 24.94 -3.81
#